data_AF-A0A2C2VL19-F1
#
_entry.id   AF-A0A2C2VL19-F1
#
_cell.length_a   1.000
_cell.length_b   1.000
_cell.length_c   1.000
_cell.angle_alpha   90.00
_cell.angle_beta   90.00
_cell.angle_gamma   90.00
#
_symmetry.space_group_name_H-M   'P 1'
#
loop_
_entity.id
_entity.type
_entity.pdbx_description
1 polymer ?
#
loop_
_entity_poly.entity_id
_entity_poly.type
_entity_poly.pdbx_seq_one_letter_code
_entity_poly.pdbx_strand_id
1 'polypeptide(L)' 'MAENERIQLNVRITKETSLLLDEIVEYYQQGLKLGRIYKGDVLTDIIEKSHEVMNKQKRSFTKRF' A
#
# COMPACT_ATOMS: atom_id res chain seq x y z
N MET A 1 -9.22 16.84 -15.98
CA MET A 1 -7.90 16.19 -15.86
C MET A 1 -7.47 16.41 -14.42
N ALA A 2 -7.54 15.39 -13.58
CA ALA A 2 -7.14 15.53 -12.18
C ALA A 2 -5.61 15.68 -12.17
N GLU A 3 -5.10 16.77 -11.62
CA GLU A 3 -3.67 17.00 -11.47
C GLU A 3 -3.04 15.82 -10.73
N ASN A 4 -1.82 15.43 -11.14
CA ASN A 4 -0.95 14.49 -10.41
C ASN A 4 -0.44 15.14 -9.11
N GLU A 5 -1.35 15.71 -8.32
CA GLU A 5 -1.02 16.38 -7.08
C GLU A 5 -0.61 15.31 -6.05
N ARG A 6 0.66 15.38 -5.64
CA ARG A 6 1.18 14.49 -4.61
C ARG A 6 0.79 15.04 -3.25
N ILE A 7 -0.02 14.29 -2.51
CA ILE A 7 -0.42 14.63 -1.14
C ILE A 7 0.47 13.89 -0.16
N GLN A 8 1.04 14.61 0.81
CA GLN A 8 1.78 13.99 1.91
C GLN A 8 0.81 13.46 2.97
N LEU A 9 0.92 12.17 3.29
CA LEU A 9 0.18 11.54 4.37
C LEU A 9 1.07 11.41 5.61
N ASN A 10 0.69 12.07 6.69
CA ASN A 10 1.35 11.91 7.99
C ASN A 10 0.67 10.78 8.78
N VAL A 11 1.41 9.70 9.04
CA VAL A 11 0.88 8.53 9.75
C VAL A 11 1.66 8.30 11.04
N ARG A 12 0.93 8.05 12.14
CA ARG A 12 1.50 7.56 13.39
C ARG A 12 1.15 6.07 13.52
N ILE A 13 2.17 5.24 13.69
CA ILE A 13 2.03 3.78 13.84
C ILE A 13 2.80 3.32 15.07
N THR A 14 2.49 2.11 15.57
CA THR A 14 3.28 1.51 16.64
C THR A 14 4.65 1.08 16.13
N LYS A 15 5.57 0.80 17.06
CA LYS A 15 6.88 0.25 16.72
C LYS A 15 6.75 -1.09 16.00
N GLU A 16 5.85 -1.98 16.45
CA GLU A 16 5.67 -3.27 15.78
C GLU A 16 5.20 -3.07 14.35
N THR A 17 4.22 -2.20 14.10
CA THR A 17 3.76 -1.92 12.73
C THR A 17 4.87 -1.33 11.85
N SER A 18 5.75 -0.49 12.39
CA SER A 18 6.91 0.01 11.64
C SER A 18 7.84 -1.13 11.23
N LEU A 19 8.12 -2.08 12.13
CA LEU A 19 9.00 -3.22 11.85
C LEU A 19 8.40 -4.15 10.79
N LEU A 20 7.08 -4.36 10.82
CA LEU A 20 6.40 -5.11 9.75
C LEU A 20 6.55 -4.42 8.39
N LEU A 21 6.46 -3.09 8.34
CA LEU A 21 6.66 -2.33 7.10
C LEU A 21 8.12 -2.41 6.61
N ASP A 22 9.09 -2.41 7.53
CA ASP A 22 10.51 -2.64 7.20
C ASP A 22 10.72 -4.01 6.53
N GLU A 23 10.17 -5.07 7.11
CA GLU A 23 10.26 -6.43 6.57
C GLU A 23 9.66 -6.55 5.15
N ILE A 24 8.51 -5.90 4.91
CA ILE A 24 7.88 -5.90 3.57
C ILE A 24 8.76 -5.15 2.56
N VAL A 25 9.37 -4.01 2.96
CA VAL A 25 10.30 -3.28 2.10
C VAL A 25 11.49 -4.16 1.73
N GLU A 26 12.08 -4.86 2.71
CA GLU A 26 13.18 -5.79 2.48
C GLU A 26 12.79 -6.91 1.51
N TYR A 27 11.60 -7.51 1.70
CA TYR A 27 11.08 -8.53 0.80
C TYR A 27 10.95 -8.02 -0.64
N TYR A 28 10.41 -6.82 -0.86
CA TYR A 28 10.28 -6.27 -2.21
C TYR A 28 11.66 -5.92 -2.80
N GLN A 29 12.60 -5.47 -1.96
CA GLN A 29 13.95 -5.09 -2.37
C GLN A 29 14.74 -6.29 -2.90
N GLN A 30 14.55 -7.49 -2.32
CA GLN A 30 15.19 -8.73 -2.78
C GLN A 30 14.83 -9.10 -4.24
N GLY A 31 13.64 -8.71 -4.70
CA GLY A 31 13.18 -8.95 -6.07
C GLY A 31 13.75 -7.97 -7.10
N LEU A 32 14.38 -6.86 -6.67
CA LEU A 32 14.89 -5.83 -7.57
C LEU A 32 16.36 -6.06 -7.93
N LYS A 33 16.65 -6.05 -9.24
CA LYS A 33 18.02 -6.11 -9.75
C LYS A 33 18.79 -4.79 -9.53
N LEU A 34 18.10 -3.65 -9.56
CA LEU A 34 18.64 -2.29 -9.37
C LEU A 34 17.55 -1.38 -8.77
N GLY A 35 17.94 -0.44 -7.90
CA GLY A 35 17.05 0.55 -7.30
C GLY A 35 16.87 0.39 -5.79
N ARG A 36 16.16 1.33 -5.17
CA ARG A 36 15.81 1.33 -3.75
C ARG A 36 14.30 1.47 -3.61
N ILE A 37 13.71 0.68 -2.73
CA ILE A 37 12.30 0.77 -2.34
C ILE A 37 12.18 1.60 -1.08
N TYR A 38 11.23 2.53 -1.08
CA TYR A 38 10.92 3.34 0.10
C TYR A 38 9.65 2.86 0.78
N LYS A 39 9.58 3.06 2.10
CA LYS A 39 8.39 2.78 2.91
C LYS A 39 7.13 3.45 2.37
N GLY A 40 7.26 4.68 1.86
CA GLY A 40 6.14 5.41 1.27
C GLY A 40 5.56 4.71 0.05
N ASP A 41 6.41 4.18 -0.84
CA ASP A 41 5.97 3.47 -2.04
C ASP A 41 5.25 2.17 -1.67
N VAL A 42 5.82 1.41 -0.72
CA VAL A 42 5.21 0.17 -0.22
C VAL A 42 3.88 0.45 0.47
N LEU A 43 3.79 1.50 1.29
CA LEU A 43 2.55 1.86 1.97
C LEU A 43 1.46 2.25 0.97
N THR A 44 1.80 3.03 -0.06
CA THR A 44 0.87 3.38 -1.15
C THR A 44 0.35 2.14 -1.85
N ASP A 45 1.24 1.22 -2.25
CA ASP A 45 0.87 -0.04 -2.92
C ASP A 45 -0.03 -0.93 -2.05
N ILE A 46 0.25 -1.03 -0.74
CA ILE A 46 -0.60 -1.76 0.22
C ILE A 46 -2.01 -1.14 0.28
N ILE A 47 -2.11 0.19 0.32
CA ILE A 47 -3.39 0.90 0.36
C ILE A 47 -4.19 0.66 -0.92
N GLU A 48 -3.55 0.78 -2.09
CA GLU A 48 -4.18 0.55 -3.39
C GLU A 48 -4.72 -0.87 -3.52
N LYS A 49 -3.88 -1.89 -3.21
CA LYS A 49 -4.29 -3.30 -3.22
C LYS A 49 -5.43 -3.58 -2.25
N SER A 50 -5.38 -3.01 -1.05
CA SER A 50 -6.44 -3.16 -0.04
C SER A 50 -7.75 -2.53 -0.52
N HIS A 51 -7.68 -1.36 -1.17
CA HIS A 51 -8.83 -0.69 -1.76
C HIS A 51 -9.45 -1.50 -2.91
N GLU A 52 -8.64 -2.11 -3.76
CA GLU A 52 -9.12 -3.03 -4.80
C GLU A 52 -9.88 -4.23 -4.22
N VAL A 53 -9.33 -4.86 -3.17
CA VAL A 53 -9.97 -5.99 -2.47
C VAL A 53 -11.32 -5.55 -1.89
N MET A 54 -11.37 -4.40 -1.21
CA MET A 54 -12.61 -3.83 -0.68
C MET A 54 -13.65 -3.64 -1.80
N ASN A 55 -13.26 -3.09 -2.96
CA ASN A 55 -14.18 -2.88 -4.08
C ASN A 55 -14.64 -4.19 -4.73
N LYS A 56 -13.81 -5.23 -4.76
CA LYS A 56 -14.22 -6.57 -5.17
C LYS A 56 -15.28 -7.12 -4.20
N GLN A 57 -15.08 -6.98 -2.90
CA GLN A 57 -16.03 -7.41 -1.87
C GLN A 57 -17.36 -6.66 -1.96
N LYS A 58 -17.35 -5.33 -2.08
CA LYS A 58 -18.57 -4.50 -2.26
C LYS A 58 -19.43 -5.00 -3.43
N ARG A 59 -18.81 -5.25 -4.59
CA ARG A 59 -19.52 -5.76 -5.78
C ARG A 59 -20.14 -7.14 -5.55
N SER A 60 -19.48 -8.01 -4.78
CA SER A 60 -20.03 -9.31 -4.40
C SER A 60 -21.22 -9.20 -3.44
N PHE A 61 -21.25 -8.21 -2.55
CA PHE A 61 -22.42 -7.93 -1.72
C PHE A 61 -23.58 -7.36 -2.53
N THR A 62 -23.32 -6.47 -3.49
CA THR A 62 -24.37 -5.87 -4.33
C THR A 62 -25.03 -6.87 -5.29
N LYS A 63 -24.30 -7.88 -5.78
CA LYS A 63 -24.85 -8.94 -6.64
C LYS A 63 -25.73 -9.97 -5.91
N ARG A 64 -25.77 -9.95 -4.58
CA ARG A 64 -26.52 -10.90 -3.75
C ARG A 64 -27.95 -10.45 -3.45
N PHE A 65 -28.34 -9.30 -3.98
CA PHE A 65 -29.69 -8.74 -4.03
C PHE A 65 -30.07 -8.48 -5.49
#